data_AF-A0A022R4L0-F1
#
_entry.id   AF-A0A022R4L0-F1
#
_cell.length_a   1.000
_cell.length_b   1.000
_cell.length_c   1.000
_cell.angle_alpha   90.00
_cell.angle_beta   90.00
_cell.angle_gamma   90.00
#
_symmetry.space_group_name_H-M   'P 1'
#
loop_
_entity.id
_entity.type
_entity.pdbx_description
1 polymer ?
#
loop_
_entity_poly.entity_id
_entity_poly.type
_entity_poly.pdbx_seq_one_letter_code
_entity_poly.pdbx_strand_id
1 'polypeptide(L)'
;GLHYLDTNCNEYHSIPHLVTFRKILLDEKWVAKVLLAPSNNWGKKYNVHFLGWVLFQVLFIDPLELRERLGFIKLDESYRRGTLEQYIDPDLYSQIAPKCLSKFTETAFACINVTGSEQLEMSDVIRSLEFAMQLQEEAEQSGNR
;
A
#
# COMPACT_ATOMS: atom_id res chain seq x y z
N GLY A 1 -7.66 -9.71 -3.18
CA GLY A 1 -7.18 -9.77 -4.57
C GLY A 1 -5.81 -10.40 -4.67
N LEU A 2 -4.74 -9.69 -4.31
CA LEU A 2 -3.36 -10.18 -4.44
C LEU A 2 -3.05 -11.41 -3.58
N HIS A 3 -3.49 -11.41 -2.32
CA HIS A 3 -3.34 -12.59 -1.45
C HIS A 3 -3.96 -13.86 -2.03
N TYR A 4 -5.15 -13.76 -2.64
CA TYR A 4 -5.79 -14.90 -3.31
C TYR A 4 -4.92 -15.47 -4.43
N LEU A 5 -4.18 -14.62 -5.17
CA LEU A 5 -3.26 -15.05 -6.22
C LEU A 5 -1.98 -15.66 -5.64
N ASP A 6 -1.49 -15.14 -4.52
CA ASP A 6 -0.30 -15.65 -3.85
C ASP A 6 -0.55 -17.04 -3.22
N THR A 7 -1.73 -17.27 -2.65
CA THR A 7 -2.10 -18.51 -1.94
C THR A 7 -2.59 -19.63 -2.86
N ASN A 8 -3.28 -19.34 -3.97
CA ASN A 8 -3.90 -20.37 -4.83
C ASN A 8 -3.16 -20.71 -6.13
N CYS A 9 -1.98 -20.14 -6.40
CA CYS A 9 -1.15 -20.59 -7.53
C CYS A 9 -0.42 -21.90 -7.19
N ASN A 10 -0.98 -23.03 -7.63
CA ASN A 10 -0.33 -24.34 -7.61
C ASN A 10 0.98 -24.34 -8.43
N GLU A 11 1.98 -25.09 -7.96
CA GLU A 11 3.37 -25.20 -8.47
C GLU A 11 3.54 -25.52 -9.97
N TYR A 12 2.47 -25.80 -10.71
CA TYR A 12 2.52 -26.24 -12.11
C TYR A 12 2.20 -25.15 -13.15
N HIS A 13 1.76 -23.95 -12.74
CA HIS A 13 1.49 -22.85 -13.67
C HIS A 13 2.13 -21.56 -13.16
N SER A 14 3.44 -21.42 -13.40
CA SER A 14 4.18 -20.19 -13.16
C SER A 14 3.73 -19.10 -14.15
N ILE A 15 2.64 -18.38 -13.84
CA ILE A 15 2.31 -17.09 -14.48
C ILE A 15 2.43 -15.95 -13.46
N PRO A 16 3.60 -15.32 -13.38
CA PRO A 16 3.89 -14.21 -12.49
C PRO A 16 3.04 -12.96 -12.79
N HIS A 17 2.52 -12.36 -11.73
CA HIS A 17 1.74 -11.13 -11.79
C HIS A 17 2.62 -9.98 -11.31
N LEU A 18 2.76 -8.92 -12.11
CA LEU A 18 3.36 -7.65 -11.70
C LEU A 18 2.24 -6.65 -11.47
N VAL A 19 2.06 -6.20 -10.23
CA VAL A 19 1.17 -5.09 -9.90
C VAL A 19 1.84 -3.78 -10.34
N THR A 20 1.17 -3.05 -11.21
CA THR A 20 1.52 -1.67 -11.56
C THR A 20 0.24 -0.86 -11.44
N PHE A 21 0.30 0.43 -11.08
CA PHE A 21 -0.90 1.28 -10.89
C PHE A 21 -1.89 1.23 -12.08
N ARG A 22 -1.38 1.07 -13.32
CA ARG A 22 -2.19 0.89 -14.54
C ARG A 22 -3.03 -0.39 -14.58
N LYS A 23 -2.85 -1.27 -13.58
CA LYS A 23 -3.49 -2.56 -13.44
C LYS A 23 -4.37 -2.65 -12.19
N ILE A 24 -4.60 -1.56 -11.47
CA ILE A 24 -5.63 -1.52 -10.43
C ILE A 24 -6.75 -0.63 -10.97
N LEU A 25 -7.84 -1.26 -11.38
CA LEU A 25 -9.04 -0.60 -11.88
C LEU A 25 -10.03 -0.47 -10.73
N LEU A 26 -10.67 0.67 -10.59
CA LEU A 26 -11.84 0.80 -9.71
C LEU A 26 -13.08 0.51 -10.54
N ASP A 27 -13.98 -0.32 -10.04
CA ASP A 27 -15.30 -0.45 -10.64
C ASP A 27 -16.24 0.67 -10.19
N GLU A 28 -17.47 0.63 -10.70
CA GLU A 28 -18.55 1.58 -10.40
C GLU A 28 -18.92 1.69 -8.91
N LYS A 29 -18.45 0.77 -8.06
CA LYS A 29 -18.63 0.78 -6.60
C LYS A 29 -17.33 1.11 -5.86
N TRP A 30 -16.32 1.64 -6.54
CA TRP A 30 -14.98 1.89 -6.00
C TRP A 30 -14.25 0.62 -5.52
N VAL A 31 -14.63 -0.56 -6.02
CA VAL A 31 -13.93 -1.79 -5.68
C VAL A 31 -12.69 -1.92 -6.56
N ALA A 32 -11.52 -2.02 -5.92
CA ALA A 32 -10.25 -2.22 -6.59
C ALA A 32 -10.16 -3.63 -7.21
N LYS A 33 -10.00 -3.69 -8.53
CA LYS A 33 -9.83 -4.88 -9.37
C LYS A 33 -8.42 -4.90 -9.95
N VAL A 34 -7.69 -5.96 -9.65
CA VAL A 34 -6.32 -6.16 -10.16
C VAL A 34 -6.40 -6.82 -11.54
N LEU A 35 -5.98 -6.09 -12.58
CA LEU A 35 -5.84 -6.58 -13.94
C LEU A 35 -4.57 -7.43 -14.04
N LEU A 36 -4.75 -8.73 -14.29
CA LEU A 36 -3.64 -9.67 -14.44
C LEU A 36 -3.11 -9.62 -15.88
N ALA A 37 -1.81 -9.41 -16.05
CA ALA A 37 -1.12 -9.66 -17.31
C ALA A 37 0.06 -10.61 -17.03
N PRO A 38 0.36 -11.56 -17.94
CA PRO A 38 1.43 -12.52 -17.74
C PRO A 38 2.80 -11.83 -17.67
N SER A 39 3.57 -12.11 -16.64
CA SER A 39 4.96 -11.66 -16.42
C SER A 39 5.81 -12.85 -15.95
N ASN A 40 7.13 -12.73 -15.90
CA ASN A 40 8.12 -13.75 -15.49
C ASN A 40 8.45 -13.73 -13.97
N ASN A 41 9.17 -14.76 -13.45
CA ASN A 41 9.19 -15.36 -12.08
C ASN A 41 9.48 -14.45 -10.85
N TRP A 42 9.38 -13.14 -11.05
CA TRP A 42 9.59 -12.05 -10.11
C TRP A 42 8.27 -11.66 -9.40
N GLY A 43 7.13 -12.24 -9.79
CA GLY A 43 5.78 -11.80 -9.35
C GLY A 43 5.59 -11.67 -7.84
N LYS A 44 5.76 -12.75 -7.06
CA LYS A 44 5.50 -12.72 -5.60
C LYS A 44 6.40 -11.73 -4.85
N LYS A 45 7.71 -11.79 -5.12
CA LYS A 45 8.75 -10.95 -4.48
C LYS A 45 8.54 -9.46 -4.72
N TYR A 46 8.01 -9.08 -5.88
CA TYR A 46 7.85 -7.69 -6.26
C TYR A 46 6.43 -7.17 -5.98
N ASN A 47 5.43 -8.03 -5.81
CA ASN A 47 4.05 -7.61 -5.57
C ASN A 47 3.88 -6.84 -4.26
N VAL A 48 4.52 -7.27 -3.17
CA VAL A 48 4.48 -6.53 -1.89
C VAL A 48 5.17 -5.17 -2.03
N HIS A 49 6.37 -5.15 -2.62
CA HIS A 49 7.09 -3.90 -2.87
C HIS A 49 6.29 -2.91 -3.73
N PHE A 50 5.72 -3.37 -4.85
CA PHE A 50 4.88 -2.53 -5.70
C PHE A 50 3.58 -2.11 -5.03
N LEU A 51 2.98 -2.98 -4.20
CA LEU A 51 1.82 -2.62 -3.40
C LEU A 51 2.15 -1.49 -2.42
N GLY A 52 3.30 -1.54 -1.75
CA GLY A 52 3.77 -0.45 -0.88
C GLY A 52 3.79 0.90 -1.61
N TRP A 53 4.34 0.95 -2.82
CA TRP A 53 4.30 2.15 -3.66
C TRP A 53 2.89 2.57 -4.07
N VAL A 54 1.97 1.62 -4.28
CA VAL A 54 0.55 1.93 -4.55
C VAL A 54 -0.12 2.52 -3.31
N LEU A 55 0.15 2.00 -2.10
CA LEU A 55 -0.40 2.54 -0.86
C LEU A 55 0.00 4.01 -0.65
N PHE A 56 1.25 4.37 -0.93
CA PHE A 56 1.66 5.78 -0.89
C PHE A 56 0.97 6.64 -1.93
N GLN A 57 0.75 6.13 -3.14
CA GLN A 57 0.02 6.89 -4.17
C GLN A 57 -1.44 7.13 -3.80
N VAL A 58 -2.07 6.23 -3.04
CA VAL A 58 -3.43 6.45 -2.52
C VAL A 58 -3.45 7.59 -1.49
N LEU A 59 -2.36 7.78 -0.75
CA LEU A 59 -2.29 8.73 0.35
C LEU A 59 -1.92 10.15 -0.09
N PHE A 60 -1.21 10.31 -1.21
CA PHE A 60 -0.67 11.60 -1.65
C PHE A 60 -1.48 12.22 -2.80
N ILE A 61 -1.53 13.56 -2.82
CA ILE A 61 -2.26 14.36 -3.82
C ILE A 61 -1.78 14.08 -5.24
N ASP A 62 -0.49 13.80 -5.40
CA ASP A 62 0.13 13.58 -6.71
C ASP A 62 1.02 12.31 -6.73
N PRO A 63 0.50 11.20 -7.29
CA PRO A 63 1.25 9.96 -7.51
C PRO A 63 2.51 10.13 -8.37
N LEU A 64 2.53 11.13 -9.26
CA LEU A 64 3.66 11.45 -10.13
C LEU A 64 4.74 12.20 -9.35
N GLU A 65 4.33 13.10 -8.45
CA GLU A 65 5.21 13.84 -7.55
C GLU A 65 6.00 12.91 -6.61
N LEU A 66 5.37 11.83 -6.14
CA LEU A 66 6.03 10.82 -5.31
C LEU A 66 7.23 10.18 -6.02
N ARG A 67 7.08 9.91 -7.32
CA ARG A 67 8.08 9.20 -8.14
C ARG A 67 9.12 10.16 -8.72
N GLU A 68 8.75 11.39 -9.07
CA GLU A 68 9.61 12.35 -9.76
C GLU A 68 10.29 13.39 -8.85
N ARG A 69 9.64 13.84 -7.76
CA ARG A 69 10.18 14.92 -6.87
C ARG A 69 10.67 14.43 -5.52
N LEU A 70 9.99 13.46 -4.91
CA LEU A 70 10.32 12.97 -3.57
C LEU A 70 11.43 11.92 -3.61
N GLY A 71 11.26 10.87 -4.42
CA GLY A 71 12.15 9.72 -4.38
C GLY A 71 12.12 9.02 -3.01
N PHE A 72 12.54 7.75 -2.99
CA PHE A 72 12.50 6.93 -1.77
C PHE A 72 13.22 7.56 -0.57
N ILE A 73 14.36 8.22 -0.81
CA ILE A 73 15.19 8.84 0.24
C ILE A 73 14.45 9.95 0.99
N LYS A 74 13.81 10.90 0.29
CA LYS A 74 13.08 12.00 0.97
C LYS A 74 11.80 11.52 1.63
N LEU A 75 11.16 10.50 1.06
CA LEU A 75 9.98 9.87 1.63
C LEU A 75 10.32 9.22 2.98
N ASP A 76 11.39 8.43 3.02
CA ASP A 76 11.91 7.80 4.23
C ASP A 76 12.41 8.83 5.28
N GLU A 77 13.10 9.89 4.86
CA GLU A 77 13.45 11.00 5.75
C GLU A 77 12.21 11.66 6.35
N SER A 78 11.18 11.92 5.53
CA SER A 78 9.97 12.58 5.98
C SER A 78 9.18 11.72 6.96
N TYR A 79 9.16 10.39 6.76
CA TYR A 79 8.59 9.43 7.71
C TYR A 79 9.34 9.42 9.03
N ARG A 80 10.68 9.31 8.98
CA ARG A 80 11.51 9.32 10.19
C ARG A 80 11.39 10.62 10.99
N ARG A 81 11.13 11.75 10.31
CA ARG A 81 10.87 13.05 10.96
C ARG A 81 9.42 13.25 11.40
N GLY A 82 8.48 12.37 11.04
CA GLY A 82 7.06 12.56 11.30
C GLY A 82 6.49 13.79 10.58
N THR A 83 6.90 13.99 9.32
CA THR A 83 6.50 15.13 8.46
C THR A 83 5.84 14.64 7.17
N LEU A 84 5.16 13.49 7.20
CA LEU A 84 4.52 12.92 6.00
C LEU A 84 3.22 13.63 5.64
N GLU A 85 2.55 14.19 6.64
CA GLU A 85 1.29 14.91 6.52
C GLU A 85 1.37 16.07 5.51
N GLN A 86 2.55 16.66 5.31
CA GLN A 86 2.76 17.74 4.34
C GLN A 86 2.55 17.32 2.88
N TYR A 87 2.52 16.01 2.59
CA TYR A 87 2.32 15.47 1.24
C TYR A 87 0.91 14.91 1.03
N ILE A 88 0.10 14.86 2.10
CA ILE A 88 -1.27 14.35 2.10
C ILE A 88 -2.19 15.52 1.79
N ASP A 89 -3.26 15.24 1.04
CA ASP A 89 -4.32 16.23 0.82
C ASP A 89 -4.84 16.73 2.18
N PRO A 90 -4.88 18.05 2.47
CA PRO A 90 -5.34 18.55 3.76
C PRO A 90 -6.77 18.13 4.13
N ASP A 91 -7.66 18.04 3.13
CA ASP A 91 -9.04 17.61 3.35
C ASP A 91 -9.07 16.12 3.68
N LEU A 92 -8.25 15.31 3.00
CA LEU A 92 -8.08 13.89 3.33
C LEU A 92 -7.45 13.70 4.71
N TYR A 93 -6.39 14.43 5.02
CA TYR A 93 -5.67 14.35 6.29
C TYR A 93 -6.59 14.63 7.47
N SER A 94 -7.46 15.64 7.35
CA SER A 94 -8.44 15.98 8.40
C SER A 94 -9.51 14.91 8.65
N GLN A 95 -9.69 13.98 7.71
CA GLN A 95 -10.67 12.90 7.80
C GLN A 95 -10.08 11.59 8.33
N ILE A 96 -8.75 11.43 8.27
CA ILE A 96 -8.07 10.21 8.70
C ILE A 96 -7.67 10.33 10.17
N ALA A 97 -8.06 9.35 10.96
CA ALA A 97 -7.65 9.22 12.35
C ALA A 97 -6.12 9.08 12.45
N PRO A 98 -5.44 9.79 13.36
CA PRO A 98 -3.99 9.75 13.46
C PRO A 98 -3.40 8.34 13.65
N LYS A 99 -4.13 7.47 14.38
CA LYS A 99 -3.72 6.06 14.59
C LYS A 99 -3.84 5.23 13.31
N CYS A 100 -4.90 5.42 12.53
CA CYS A 100 -5.08 4.79 11.22
C CYS A 100 -3.94 5.21 10.29
N LEU A 101 -3.68 6.51 10.18
CA LEU A 101 -2.63 7.05 9.33
C LEU A 101 -1.25 6.49 9.67
N SER A 102 -0.92 6.45 10.97
CA SER A 102 0.33 5.88 11.46
C SER A 102 0.48 4.41 11.05
N LYS A 103 -0.54 3.58 11.31
CA LYS A 103 -0.51 2.16 10.96
C LYS A 103 -0.43 1.92 9.46
N PHE A 104 -1.16 2.71 8.68
CA PHE A 104 -1.16 2.64 7.22
C PHE A 104 0.22 2.97 6.64
N THR A 105 0.82 4.08 7.08
CA THR A 105 2.15 4.51 6.61
C THR A 105 3.25 3.54 7.05
N GLU A 106 3.21 3.02 8.28
CA GLU A 106 4.09 1.95 8.76
C GLU A 106 4.06 0.74 7.83
N THR A 107 2.85 0.28 7.48
CA THR A 107 2.64 -0.86 6.58
C THR A 107 3.20 -0.58 5.18
N ALA A 108 2.95 0.62 4.65
CA ALA A 108 3.43 1.03 3.34
C ALA A 108 4.97 1.08 3.29
N PHE A 109 5.63 1.61 4.33
CA PHE A 109 7.09 1.60 4.47
C PHE A 109 7.66 0.20 4.58
N ALA A 110 7.04 -0.65 5.40
CA ALA A 110 7.45 -2.03 5.56
C ALA A 110 7.40 -2.80 4.21
N CYS A 111 6.40 -2.50 3.37
CA CYS A 111 6.28 -3.08 2.03
C CYS A 111 7.42 -2.65 1.08
N ILE A 112 7.86 -1.39 1.13
CA ILE A 112 8.91 -0.88 0.22
C ILE A 112 10.34 -1.11 0.75
N ASN A 113 10.52 -1.32 2.05
CA ASN A 113 11.83 -1.50 2.70
C ASN A 113 12.35 -2.95 2.69
N VAL A 114 11.77 -3.86 1.89
CA VAL A 114 12.14 -5.28 1.90
C VAL A 114 13.54 -5.50 1.30
N THR A 115 14.56 -5.44 2.16
CA THR A 115 15.94 -5.86 1.86
C THR A 115 16.09 -7.36 2.14
N GLY A 116 16.00 -8.16 1.08
CA GLY A 116 16.68 -9.46 0.94
C GLY A 116 16.28 -10.66 1.81
N SER A 117 15.96 -10.51 3.11
CA SER A 117 15.79 -11.64 4.04
C SER A 117 14.63 -11.55 5.04
N GLU A 118 14.09 -10.36 5.36
CA GLU A 118 12.89 -10.20 6.20
C GLU A 118 11.69 -9.85 5.31
N GLN A 119 11.17 -10.87 4.64
CA GLN A 119 10.07 -10.72 3.70
C GLN A 119 8.75 -10.56 4.46
N LEU A 120 8.07 -9.42 4.29
CA LEU A 120 6.66 -9.30 4.66
C LEU A 120 5.82 -10.15 3.70
N GLU A 121 5.00 -11.04 4.26
CA GLU A 121 4.02 -11.80 3.50
C GLU A 121 2.78 -10.94 3.19
N MET A 122 2.14 -11.19 2.05
CA MET A 122 0.93 -10.46 1.65
C MET A 122 -0.20 -10.60 2.69
N SER A 123 -0.23 -11.72 3.43
CA SER A 123 -1.17 -11.92 4.55
C SER A 123 -0.93 -10.93 5.70
N ASP A 124 0.32 -10.59 5.99
CA ASP A 124 0.65 -9.67 7.08
C ASP A 124 0.33 -8.23 6.68
N VAL A 125 0.56 -7.90 5.41
CA VAL A 125 0.12 -6.62 4.83
C VAL A 125 -1.40 -6.47 4.96
N ILE A 126 -2.18 -7.50 4.60
CA ILE A 126 -3.64 -7.45 4.72
C ILE A 126 -4.08 -7.26 6.18
N ARG A 127 -3.56 -8.06 7.12
CA ARG A 127 -3.91 -7.93 8.54
C ARG A 127 -3.59 -6.53 9.07
N SER A 128 -2.45 -5.97 8.67
CA SER A 128 -2.03 -4.64 9.08
C SER A 128 -2.95 -3.54 8.52
N LEU A 129 -3.40 -3.68 7.27
CA LEU A 129 -4.37 -2.77 6.65
C LEU A 129 -5.77 -2.91 7.25
N GLU A 130 -6.23 -4.12 7.55
CA GLU A 130 -7.48 -4.38 8.27
C GLU A 130 -7.46 -3.73 9.66
N PHE A 131 -6.32 -3.81 10.36
CA PHE A 131 -6.15 -3.15 11.64
C PHE A 131 -6.14 -1.61 11.52
N ALA A 132 -5.48 -1.05 10.48
CA ALA A 132 -5.55 0.38 10.22
C ALA A 132 -7.00 0.85 9.97
N MET A 133 -7.80 0.06 9.24
CA MET A 133 -9.21 0.32 9.02
C MET A 133 -10.02 0.31 10.31
N GLN A 134 -9.81 -0.67 11.19
CA GLN A 134 -10.46 -0.73 12.51
C GLN A 134 -10.15 0.52 13.34
N LEU A 135 -8.90 0.98 13.34
CA LEU A 135 -8.52 2.22 14.04
C LEU A 135 -9.24 3.45 13.51
N GLN A 136 -9.57 3.51 12.22
CA GLN A 136 -10.39 4.57 11.64
C GLN A 136 -11.84 4.46 12.13
N GLU A 137 -12.44 3.27 12.04
CA GLU A 137 -13.84 3.03 12.45
C GLU A 137 -14.06 3.34 13.93
N GLU A 138 -13.11 2.97 14.80
CA GLU A 138 -13.15 3.28 16.23
C GLU A 138 -13.10 4.80 16.50
N ALA A 139 -12.28 5.55 15.77
CA ALA A 139 -12.19 7.00 15.92
C ALA A 139 -13.49 7.69 15.49
N GLU A 140 -14.11 7.21 14.41
CA GLU A 140 -15.40 7.72 13.92
C GLU A 140 -16.55 7.41 14.87
N GLN A 141 -16.57 6.22 15.46
CA GLN A 141 -17.59 5.83 16.44
C GLN A 141 -17.43 6.55 17.78
N SER A 142 -16.19 6.82 18.21
CA SER A 142 -15.90 7.48 19.48
C SER A 142 -15.95 9.01 19.43
N GLY A 143 -16.14 9.61 18.25
CA GLY A 143 -16.12 11.06 18.06
C GLY A 143 -14.74 11.70 18.30
N ASN A 144 -13.68 10.89 18.42
CA ASN A 144 -12.29 11.35 18.59
C ASN A 144 -11.60 11.46 17.23
N ARG A 145 -12.10 12.36 16.38
CA ARG A 145 -11.37 12.81 15.18
C ARG A 145 -10.30 13.84 15.56
#